data_AF-U2T4G5-F1
#
_entry.id   AF-U2T4G5-F1
#
_cell.length_a   1.000
_cell.length_b   1.000
_cell.length_c   1.000
_cell.angle_alpha   90.00
_cell.angle_beta   90.00
_cell.angle_gamma   90.00
#
_symmetry.space_group_name_H-M   'P 1'
#
loop_
_entity.id
_entity.type
_entity.pdbx_description
1 polymer ?
#
loop_
_entity_poly.entity_id
_entity_poly.type
_entity_poly.pdbx_seq_one_letter_code
_entity_poly.pdbx_strand_id
1 'polypeptide(L)'
;GPSGHGGIGGATGQPIRTRPSVLSLWEDARRALEDAGAEVVEVDFPVVSNYEGDRPGAPTVFTRGLVSPEYLQSEIVDLSAWGWEDFLQANGDPALHTLADVDGATIFPQPAGALPDRYDGFDDDIAEYPGWVRAHPGATLESIPHLADGLRGLEETRRVDLEQWMDGLGLDAVIFPAVADVGPADMDVNPASADLGWRNGVWVANGNLVPRHLGIPTVTVPMGTMADVGMPVGLTFAGRAWDDAALLALGAAF
;
A
#
# COMPACT_ATOMS: atom_id res chain seq x y z
N GLY A 1 25.02 5.94 -1.84
CA GLY A 1 24.54 6.49 -0.55
C GLY A 1 23.07 6.79 -0.74
N PRO A 2 22.20 6.58 0.26
CA PRO A 2 20.78 6.78 0.05
C PRO A 2 20.56 8.23 -0.37
N SER A 3 19.83 8.40 -1.46
CA SER A 3 19.50 9.68 -2.07
C SER A 3 19.02 10.67 -1.01
N GLY A 4 19.42 11.93 -1.12
CA GLY A 4 18.97 13.02 -0.23
C GLY A 4 17.48 13.37 -0.34
N HIS A 5 16.66 12.42 -0.82
CA HIS A 5 15.22 12.45 -0.91
C HIS A 5 14.76 11.13 -0.29
N GLY A 6 14.02 11.20 0.83
CA GLY A 6 13.45 10.03 1.49
C GLY A 6 12.50 9.23 0.58
N GLY A 7 12.00 8.09 1.05
CA GLY A 7 11.14 7.20 0.27
C GLY A 7 11.72 5.79 0.09
N ILE A 8 10.87 4.88 -0.38
CA ILE A 8 11.20 3.47 -0.67
C ILE A 8 10.99 3.11 -2.15
N GLY A 9 10.61 4.08 -2.98
CA GLY A 9 10.35 3.92 -4.40
C GLY A 9 9.18 4.77 -4.89
N GLY A 10 9.14 5.08 -6.19
CA GLY A 10 8.15 5.94 -6.82
C GLY A 10 7.96 7.26 -6.05
N ALA A 11 6.70 7.59 -5.75
CA ALA A 11 6.36 8.79 -4.98
C ALA A 11 6.29 8.57 -3.46
N THR A 12 6.58 7.37 -2.94
CA THR A 12 6.57 7.12 -1.48
C THR A 12 7.54 8.04 -0.75
N GLY A 13 7.18 8.46 0.45
CA GLY A 13 7.96 9.38 1.28
C GLY A 13 7.97 10.83 0.79
N GLN A 14 7.37 11.14 -0.37
CA GLN A 14 7.26 12.53 -0.84
C GLN A 14 6.04 13.25 -0.22
N PRO A 15 6.10 14.58 -0.05
CA PRO A 15 4.97 15.35 0.49
C PRO A 15 3.69 15.19 -0.35
N ILE A 16 2.59 14.85 0.33
CA ILE A 16 1.26 14.72 -0.28
C ILE A 16 0.65 16.11 -0.48
N ARG A 17 0.07 16.36 -1.66
CA ARG A 17 -0.64 17.60 -1.99
C ARG A 17 -2.12 17.32 -2.19
N THR A 18 -2.88 17.40 -1.11
CA THR A 18 -4.32 17.16 -1.13
C THR A 18 -5.07 18.26 -1.88
N ARG A 19 -6.00 17.83 -2.74
CA ARG A 19 -6.86 18.73 -3.51
C ARG A 19 -7.72 19.59 -2.58
N PRO A 20 -7.89 20.90 -2.85
CA PRO A 20 -8.71 21.77 -1.99
C PRO A 20 -10.15 21.30 -1.78
N SER A 21 -10.80 20.73 -2.80
CA SER A 21 -12.16 20.21 -2.64
C SER A 21 -12.25 18.90 -1.85
N VAL A 22 -11.17 18.10 -1.79
CA VAL A 22 -11.05 16.98 -0.84
C VAL A 22 -10.91 17.51 0.59
N LEU A 23 -10.10 18.55 0.80
CA LEU A 23 -9.96 19.19 2.11
C LEU A 23 -11.28 19.81 2.59
N SER A 24 -12.07 20.43 1.71
CA SER A 24 -13.39 20.93 2.06
C SER A 24 -14.32 19.84 2.58
N LEU A 25 -14.33 18.67 1.92
CA LEU A 25 -15.12 17.51 2.35
C LEU A 25 -14.60 16.90 3.66
N TRP A 26 -13.27 16.89 3.86
CA TRP A 26 -12.68 16.49 5.13
C TRP A 26 -13.13 17.39 6.28
N GLU A 27 -13.17 18.70 6.08
CA GLU A 27 -13.65 19.64 7.10
C GLU A 27 -15.14 19.44 7.43
N ASP A 28 -15.97 19.10 6.44
CA ASP A 28 -17.37 18.70 6.67
C ASP A 28 -17.46 17.40 7.47
N ALA A 29 -16.66 16.38 7.11
CA ALA A 29 -16.61 15.10 7.81
C ALA A 29 -16.13 15.24 9.26
N ARG A 30 -15.09 16.06 9.50
CA ARG A 30 -14.60 16.40 10.85
C ARG A 30 -15.71 17.00 11.71
N ARG A 31 -16.42 18.01 11.18
CA ARG A 31 -17.55 18.62 11.92
C ARG A 31 -18.65 17.62 12.23
N ALA A 32 -19.00 16.75 11.28
CA ALA A 32 -20.02 15.73 11.51
C ALA A 32 -19.65 14.76 12.64
N LEU A 33 -18.38 14.35 12.71
CA LEU A 33 -17.84 13.52 13.79
C LEU A 33 -17.88 14.26 15.15
N GLU A 34 -17.43 15.51 15.18
CA GLU A 34 -17.42 16.34 16.39
C GLU A 34 -18.84 16.64 16.90
N ASP A 35 -19.79 16.94 16.01
CA ASP A 35 -21.21 17.14 16.33
C ASP A 35 -21.88 15.85 16.86
N ALA A 36 -21.39 14.68 16.43
CA ALA A 36 -21.79 13.37 16.96
C ALA A 36 -21.13 13.03 18.31
N GLY A 37 -20.24 13.90 18.81
CA GLY A 37 -19.59 13.77 20.12
C GLY A 37 -18.22 13.07 20.10
N ALA A 38 -17.65 12.82 18.91
CA ALA A 38 -16.28 12.33 18.80
C ALA A 38 -15.26 13.47 19.00
N GLU A 39 -14.04 13.13 19.42
CA GLU A 39 -12.91 14.05 19.44
C GLU A 39 -12.00 13.76 18.24
N VAL A 40 -11.76 14.76 17.39
CA VAL A 40 -10.85 14.62 16.23
C VAL A 40 -9.56 15.38 16.52
N VAL A 41 -8.45 14.64 16.67
CA VAL A 41 -7.12 15.19 16.95
C VAL A 41 -6.19 15.02 15.75
N GLU A 42 -5.41 16.05 15.45
CA GLU A 42 -4.35 15.99 14.45
C GLU A 42 -3.11 15.35 15.06
N VAL A 43 -2.56 14.35 14.37
CA VAL A 43 -1.44 13.53 14.87
C VAL A 43 -0.45 13.22 13.74
N ASP A 44 0.78 12.86 14.12
CA ASP A 44 1.69 12.16 13.22
C ASP A 44 1.14 10.75 12.92
N PHE A 45 1.70 10.08 11.89
CA PHE A 45 1.36 8.69 11.60
C PHE A 45 2.63 7.83 11.42
N PRO A 46 3.27 7.42 12.54
CA PRO A 46 4.62 6.86 12.53
C PRO A 46 4.73 5.58 11.71
N VAL A 47 3.66 4.79 11.61
CA VAL A 47 3.65 3.55 10.81
C VAL A 47 3.92 3.82 9.32
N VAL A 48 3.53 5.00 8.80
CA VAL A 48 3.86 5.40 7.42
C VAL A 48 5.25 6.05 7.38
N SER A 49 5.51 7.02 8.26
CA SER A 49 6.76 7.77 8.25
C SER A 49 8.00 6.89 8.46
N ASN A 50 7.93 5.88 9.35
CA ASN A 50 9.03 4.95 9.62
C ASN A 50 9.14 3.80 8.62
N TYR A 51 8.10 3.60 7.81
CA TYR A 51 8.12 2.63 6.72
C TYR A 51 8.74 3.25 5.47
N GLU A 52 8.41 4.51 5.18
CA GLU A 52 8.83 5.21 3.96
C GLU A 52 10.05 6.13 4.15
N GLY A 53 10.40 6.53 5.37
CA GLY A 53 11.48 7.48 5.64
C GLY A 53 11.20 8.87 5.09
N ASP A 54 10.02 9.41 5.38
CA ASP A 54 9.50 10.67 4.81
C ASP A 54 10.15 11.96 5.35
N ARG A 55 10.94 11.86 6.43
CA ARG A 55 11.52 13.02 7.14
C ARG A 55 12.88 12.70 7.76
N PRO A 56 13.72 13.73 8.06
CA PRO A 56 15.03 13.51 8.68
C PRO A 56 14.92 12.71 9.98
N GLY A 57 15.66 11.60 10.05
CA GLY A 57 15.70 10.73 11.23
C GLY A 57 14.68 9.60 11.23
N ALA A 58 13.67 9.62 10.34
CA ALA A 58 12.79 8.46 10.16
C ALA A 58 13.52 7.34 9.40
N PRO A 59 13.44 6.08 9.86
CA PRO A 59 13.95 4.95 9.11
C PRO A 59 13.02 4.62 7.93
N THR A 60 13.39 3.61 7.17
CA THR A 60 12.56 2.93 6.16
C THR A 60 12.41 1.46 6.51
N VAL A 61 11.47 0.76 5.85
CA VAL A 61 11.36 -0.71 5.94
C VAL A 61 12.70 -1.42 5.65
N PHE A 62 13.52 -0.86 4.75
CA PHE A 62 14.84 -1.39 4.40
C PHE A 62 15.95 -1.12 5.42
N THR A 63 15.83 -0.04 6.21
CA THR A 63 16.93 0.44 7.08
C THR A 63 16.68 0.21 8.56
N ARG A 64 15.44 -0.08 8.95
CA ARG A 64 15.03 -0.21 10.34
C ARG A 64 15.51 -1.51 11.01
N GLY A 65 15.66 -2.58 10.23
CA GLY A 65 16.16 -3.87 10.71
C GLY A 65 15.13 -4.74 11.46
N LEU A 66 13.83 -4.40 11.40
CA LEU A 66 12.77 -5.30 11.89
C LEU A 66 12.47 -6.41 10.88
N VAL A 67 12.60 -6.10 9.59
CA VAL A 67 12.63 -7.07 8.49
C VAL A 67 13.97 -6.95 7.77
N SER A 68 14.46 -8.06 7.19
CA SER A 68 15.75 -8.06 6.49
C SER A 68 15.55 -7.79 4.98
N PRO A 69 16.55 -7.21 4.29
CA PRO A 69 16.51 -7.08 2.84
C PRO A 69 16.31 -8.41 2.11
N GLU A 70 16.87 -9.51 2.64
CA GLU A 70 16.70 -10.86 2.08
C GLU A 70 15.26 -11.35 2.20
N TYR A 71 14.57 -11.03 3.30
CA TYR A 71 13.13 -11.30 3.41
C TYR A 71 12.35 -10.53 2.35
N LEU A 72 12.58 -9.23 2.20
CA LEU A 72 11.84 -8.40 1.23
C LEU A 72 12.05 -8.89 -0.20
N GLN A 73 13.25 -9.39 -0.53
CA GLN A 73 13.53 -10.02 -1.80
C GLN A 73 12.77 -11.35 -1.98
N SER A 74 12.81 -12.23 -0.97
CA SER A 74 12.08 -13.51 -1.02
C SER A 74 10.57 -13.32 -1.00
N GLU A 75 10.06 -12.27 -0.36
CA GLU A 75 8.65 -11.91 -0.37
C GLU A 75 8.19 -11.52 -1.78
N ILE A 76 8.91 -10.60 -2.44
CA ILE A 76 8.46 -10.10 -3.73
C ILE A 76 8.71 -11.07 -4.88
N VAL A 77 9.77 -11.89 -4.82
CA VAL A 77 10.10 -12.85 -5.90
C VAL A 77 9.70 -14.29 -5.54
N ASP A 78 10.35 -14.89 -4.54
CA ASP A 78 10.23 -16.33 -4.28
C ASP A 78 8.80 -16.72 -3.87
N LEU A 79 8.22 -15.98 -2.92
CA LEU A 79 6.88 -16.20 -2.39
C LEU A 79 5.80 -15.92 -3.42
N SER A 80 5.94 -14.84 -4.20
CA SER A 80 5.02 -14.51 -5.29
C SER A 80 5.03 -15.58 -6.39
N ALA A 81 6.21 -15.98 -6.86
CA ALA A 81 6.35 -17.00 -7.91
C ALA A 81 5.84 -18.37 -7.43
N TRP A 82 6.17 -18.76 -6.20
CA TRP A 82 5.61 -19.97 -5.58
C TRP A 82 4.08 -19.90 -5.47
N GLY A 83 3.52 -18.78 -5.02
CA GLY A 83 2.07 -18.61 -4.84
C GLY A 83 1.30 -18.71 -6.17
N TRP A 84 1.87 -18.19 -7.27
CA TRP A 84 1.27 -18.33 -8.60
C TRP A 84 1.32 -19.76 -9.11
N GLU A 85 2.44 -20.47 -8.90
CA GLU A 85 2.57 -21.90 -9.24
C GLU A 85 1.58 -22.75 -8.45
N ASP A 86 1.52 -22.57 -7.13
CA ASP A 86 0.61 -23.29 -6.24
C ASP A 86 -0.85 -23.07 -6.64
N PHE A 87 -1.23 -21.83 -6.98
CA PHE A 87 -2.56 -21.51 -7.47
C PHE A 87 -2.91 -22.24 -8.78
N LEU A 88 -1.99 -22.25 -9.76
CA LEU A 88 -2.22 -22.94 -11.04
C LEU A 88 -2.32 -24.46 -10.87
N GLN A 89 -1.46 -25.04 -10.02
CA GLN A 89 -1.50 -26.47 -9.71
C GLN A 89 -2.78 -26.85 -8.96
N ALA A 90 -3.23 -26.01 -8.02
CA ALA A 90 -4.47 -26.23 -7.27
C ALA A 90 -5.71 -26.14 -8.19
N ASN A 91 -5.71 -25.24 -9.17
CA ASN A 91 -6.76 -25.15 -10.18
C ASN A 91 -6.77 -26.38 -11.11
N GLY A 92 -5.59 -26.85 -11.54
CA GLY A 92 -5.44 -28.11 -12.26
C GLY A 92 -6.06 -28.13 -13.67
N ASP A 93 -6.08 -26.99 -14.37
CA ASP A 93 -6.55 -26.94 -15.77
C ASP A 93 -5.64 -27.81 -16.66
N PRO A 94 -6.18 -28.84 -17.35
CA PRO A 94 -5.39 -29.69 -18.23
C PRO A 94 -4.63 -28.94 -19.34
N ALA A 95 -5.06 -27.74 -19.72
CA ALA A 95 -4.40 -26.92 -20.73
C ALA A 95 -3.28 -26.02 -20.16
N LEU A 96 -3.34 -25.67 -18.87
CA LEU A 96 -2.33 -24.85 -18.20
C LEU A 96 -2.43 -25.00 -16.67
N HIS A 97 -1.50 -25.73 -16.06
CA HIS A 97 -1.49 -26.01 -14.61
C HIS A 97 -0.12 -25.78 -13.96
N THR A 98 0.79 -25.13 -14.68
CA THR A 98 2.11 -24.72 -14.16
C THR A 98 2.52 -23.39 -14.80
N LEU A 99 3.06 -22.50 -13.99
CA LEU A 99 3.66 -21.24 -14.41
C LEU A 99 4.92 -21.48 -15.25
N ALA A 100 5.58 -22.64 -15.09
CA ALA A 100 6.77 -23.01 -15.87
C ALA A 100 6.52 -23.02 -17.39
N ASP A 101 5.28 -23.27 -17.81
CA ASP A 101 4.85 -23.32 -19.21
C ASP A 101 4.42 -21.95 -19.77
N VAL A 102 4.38 -20.92 -18.93
CA VAL A 102 3.97 -19.57 -19.33
C VAL A 102 5.15 -18.79 -19.93
N ASP A 103 4.89 -18.09 -21.05
CA ASP A 103 5.80 -17.09 -21.57
C ASP A 103 5.70 -15.80 -20.75
N GLY A 104 6.74 -15.53 -19.94
CA GLY A 104 6.78 -14.39 -19.03
C GLY A 104 6.56 -13.04 -19.71
N ALA A 105 7.03 -12.87 -20.95
CA ALA A 105 6.88 -11.61 -21.69
C ALA A 105 5.41 -11.28 -22.03
N THR A 106 4.51 -12.25 -21.87
CA THR A 106 3.07 -12.09 -22.14
C THR A 106 2.24 -11.85 -20.89
N ILE A 107 2.85 -11.89 -19.69
CA ILE A 107 2.14 -11.71 -18.41
C ILE A 107 1.67 -10.26 -18.27
N PHE A 108 2.56 -9.29 -18.48
CA PHE A 108 2.23 -7.87 -18.37
C PHE A 108 2.94 -7.03 -19.44
N PRO A 109 2.55 -7.16 -20.72
CA PRO A 109 3.15 -6.40 -21.80
C PRO A 109 2.74 -4.92 -21.73
N GLN A 110 3.69 -4.01 -21.99
CA GLN A 110 3.40 -2.58 -22.05
C GLN A 110 2.39 -2.27 -23.18
N PRO A 111 1.29 -1.56 -22.89
CA PRO A 111 0.35 -1.14 -23.93
C PRO A 111 1.00 -0.22 -24.96
N ALA A 112 0.72 -0.46 -26.24
CA ALA A 112 1.27 0.33 -27.33
C ALA A 112 0.85 1.81 -27.22
N GLY A 113 1.83 2.72 -27.19
CA GLY A 113 1.60 4.17 -27.11
C GLY A 113 1.44 4.72 -25.70
N ALA A 114 1.40 3.87 -24.67
CA ALA A 114 1.41 4.32 -23.28
C ALA A 114 2.79 4.89 -22.90
N LEU A 115 2.78 5.84 -21.98
CA LEU A 115 3.97 6.33 -21.30
C LEU A 115 4.59 5.20 -20.46
N PRO A 116 5.89 5.27 -20.15
CA PRO A 116 6.52 4.32 -19.23
C PRO A 116 5.94 4.42 -17.82
N ASP A 117 5.84 3.28 -17.14
CA ASP A 117 5.53 3.22 -15.72
C ASP A 117 6.62 3.90 -14.87
N ARG A 118 6.24 4.37 -13.67
CA ARG A 118 7.14 5.13 -12.77
C ARG A 118 7.33 4.42 -11.43
N TYR A 119 7.54 3.10 -11.46
CA TYR A 119 7.80 2.27 -10.29
C TYR A 119 9.26 2.35 -9.81
N ASP A 120 9.95 3.48 -9.99
CA ASP A 120 11.38 3.65 -9.67
C ASP A 120 11.71 3.12 -8.26
N GLY A 121 12.67 2.20 -8.12
CA GLY A 121 13.04 1.61 -6.82
C GLY A 121 12.27 0.34 -6.44
N PHE A 122 11.33 -0.11 -7.28
CA PHE A 122 10.75 -1.45 -7.25
C PHE A 122 11.24 -2.18 -8.52
N ASP A 123 12.38 -2.86 -8.40
CA ASP A 123 13.11 -3.43 -9.53
C ASP A 123 12.67 -4.87 -9.90
N ASP A 124 11.65 -5.41 -9.23
CA ASP A 124 11.12 -6.74 -9.53
C ASP A 124 10.33 -6.76 -10.85
N ASP A 125 10.44 -7.88 -11.58
CA ASP A 125 9.70 -8.10 -12.82
C ASP A 125 8.99 -9.45 -12.78
N ILE A 126 7.66 -9.40 -12.76
CA ILE A 126 6.79 -10.59 -12.74
C ILE A 126 6.96 -11.47 -13.98
N ALA A 127 7.50 -10.93 -15.08
CA ALA A 127 7.86 -11.72 -16.26
C ALA A 127 8.96 -12.75 -15.97
N GLU A 128 9.72 -12.60 -14.88
CA GLU A 128 10.77 -13.54 -14.48
C GLU A 128 10.25 -14.74 -13.68
N TYR A 129 9.03 -14.67 -13.13
CA TYR A 129 8.48 -15.73 -12.27
C TYR A 129 8.39 -17.11 -12.95
N PRO A 130 8.00 -17.25 -14.23
CA PRO A 130 8.10 -18.53 -14.95
C PRO A 130 9.53 -19.11 -14.96
N GLY A 131 10.53 -18.23 -15.07
CA GLY A 131 11.95 -18.62 -15.00
C GLY A 131 12.34 -19.12 -13.62
N TRP A 132 11.87 -18.42 -12.58
CA TRP A 132 12.05 -18.83 -11.19
C TRP A 132 11.45 -20.23 -10.92
N VAL A 133 10.21 -20.48 -11.36
CA VAL A 133 9.54 -21.79 -11.17
C VAL A 133 10.29 -22.91 -11.89
N ARG A 134 10.78 -22.67 -13.12
CA ARG A 134 11.62 -23.64 -13.84
C ARG A 134 12.93 -23.96 -13.09
N ALA A 135 13.49 -22.99 -12.38
CA ALA A 135 14.72 -23.16 -11.61
C ALA A 135 14.49 -23.82 -10.23
N HIS A 136 13.28 -23.77 -9.70
CA HIS A 136 12.91 -24.27 -8.37
C HIS A 136 11.77 -25.32 -8.42
N PRO A 137 11.95 -26.43 -9.16
CA PRO A 137 10.91 -27.45 -9.25
C PRO A 137 10.61 -28.07 -7.89
N GLY A 138 9.33 -28.08 -7.51
CA GLY A 138 8.87 -28.66 -6.25
C GLY A 138 9.18 -27.80 -5.02
N ALA A 139 9.42 -26.50 -5.19
CA ALA A 139 9.47 -25.56 -4.08
C ALA A 139 8.18 -25.62 -3.25
N THR A 140 8.32 -25.60 -1.92
CA THR A 140 7.20 -25.49 -0.99
C THR A 140 7.29 -24.18 -0.22
N LEU A 141 6.18 -23.77 0.40
CA LEU A 141 6.15 -22.59 1.26
C LEU A 141 7.24 -22.62 2.34
N GLU A 142 7.46 -23.79 2.96
CA GLU A 142 8.45 -23.96 4.03
C GLU A 142 9.90 -23.91 3.54
N SER A 143 10.13 -24.08 2.22
CA SER A 143 11.46 -24.03 1.63
C SER A 143 11.92 -22.61 1.29
N ILE A 144 11.00 -21.63 1.29
CA ILE A 144 11.32 -20.23 1.01
C ILE A 144 12.07 -19.65 2.22
N PRO A 145 13.28 -19.08 2.01
CA PRO A 145 14.08 -18.58 3.10
C PRO A 145 13.47 -17.31 3.71
N HIS A 146 13.87 -17.00 4.95
CA HIS A 146 13.57 -15.75 5.66
C HIS A 146 12.09 -15.45 6.01
N LEU A 147 11.10 -16.19 5.46
CA LEU A 147 9.68 -15.91 5.70
C LEU A 147 9.30 -15.83 7.17
N ALA A 148 9.72 -16.80 7.98
CA ALA A 148 9.33 -16.85 9.38
C ALA A 148 9.80 -15.62 10.18
N ASP A 149 11.02 -15.15 9.93
CA ASP A 149 11.57 -13.95 10.57
C ASP A 149 10.93 -12.68 10.03
N GLY A 150 10.72 -12.58 8.72
CA GLY A 150 10.06 -11.42 8.11
C GLY A 150 8.63 -11.23 8.58
N LEU A 151 7.81 -12.30 8.60
CA LEU A 151 6.45 -12.24 9.12
C LEU A 151 6.43 -11.74 10.58
N ARG A 152 7.33 -12.22 11.45
CA ARG A 152 7.46 -11.68 12.81
C ARG A 152 7.86 -10.20 12.81
N GLY A 153 8.74 -9.79 11.91
CA GLY A 153 9.17 -8.40 11.76
C GLY A 153 8.05 -7.46 11.32
N LEU A 154 7.17 -7.90 10.43
CA LEU A 154 5.99 -7.13 9.99
C LEU A 154 5.00 -6.95 11.14
N GLU A 155 4.70 -8.02 11.88
CA GLU A 155 3.84 -7.96 13.06
C GLU A 155 4.43 -7.01 14.13
N GLU A 156 5.73 -7.11 14.39
CA GLU A 156 6.42 -6.23 15.34
C GLU A 156 6.39 -4.76 14.87
N THR A 157 6.51 -4.51 13.56
CA THR A 157 6.40 -3.17 12.97
C THR A 157 5.02 -2.59 13.24
N ARG A 158 3.93 -3.32 12.94
CA ARG A 158 2.56 -2.86 13.25
C ARG A 158 2.38 -2.63 14.76
N ARG A 159 2.85 -3.57 15.58
CA ARG A 159 2.68 -3.53 17.03
C ARG A 159 3.28 -2.25 17.64
N VAL A 160 4.49 -1.88 17.23
CA VAL A 160 5.18 -0.69 17.76
C VAL A 160 4.62 0.60 17.18
N ASP A 161 4.45 0.68 15.86
CA ASP A 161 4.17 1.95 15.20
C ASP A 161 2.69 2.28 15.07
N LEU A 162 1.81 1.29 15.20
CA LEU A 162 0.38 1.52 15.19
C LEU A 162 -0.21 1.26 16.56
N GLU A 163 -0.14 0.03 17.06
CA GLU A 163 -0.94 -0.39 18.22
C GLU A 163 -0.48 0.30 19.51
N GLN A 164 0.82 0.24 19.83
CA GLN A 164 1.37 0.93 21.00
C GLN A 164 1.26 2.46 20.91
N TRP A 165 1.40 3.00 19.70
CA TRP A 165 1.26 4.44 19.47
C TRP A 165 -0.20 4.89 19.68
N MET A 166 -1.17 4.17 19.12
CA MET A 166 -2.60 4.42 19.35
C MET A 166 -2.95 4.27 20.84
N ASP A 167 -2.44 3.24 21.53
CA ASP A 167 -2.64 3.05 22.96
C ASP A 167 -2.07 4.21 23.78
N GLY A 168 -0.87 4.68 23.44
CA GLY A 168 -0.20 5.79 24.11
C GLY A 168 -0.94 7.13 23.96
N LEU A 169 -1.68 7.30 22.86
CA LEU A 169 -2.51 8.48 22.59
C LEU A 169 -3.99 8.29 22.97
N GLY A 170 -4.41 7.08 23.32
CA GLY A 170 -5.81 6.76 23.60
C GLY A 170 -6.72 6.84 22.36
N LEU A 171 -6.21 6.53 21.17
CA LEU A 171 -6.97 6.59 19.91
C LEU A 171 -7.82 5.33 19.71
N ASP A 172 -9.09 5.53 19.37
CA ASP A 172 -10.00 4.45 18.96
C ASP A 172 -9.78 4.05 17.49
N ALA A 173 -9.52 5.04 16.62
CA ALA A 173 -9.23 4.84 15.20
C ALA A 173 -8.35 5.98 14.65
N VAL A 174 -7.73 5.74 13.50
CA VAL A 174 -7.08 6.76 12.68
C VAL A 174 -7.95 7.00 11.45
N ILE A 175 -8.22 8.25 11.11
CA ILE A 175 -9.04 8.61 9.96
C ILE A 175 -8.31 9.53 8.99
N PHE A 176 -8.52 9.32 7.70
CA PHE A 176 -7.93 10.14 6.64
C PHE A 176 -8.72 10.00 5.33
N PRO A 177 -8.73 11.02 4.45
CA PRO A 177 -9.25 10.87 3.09
C PRO A 177 -8.57 9.69 2.39
N ALA A 178 -9.34 8.85 1.70
CA ALA A 178 -8.82 7.63 1.07
C ALA A 178 -7.76 7.93 0.00
N VAL A 179 -7.91 9.05 -0.72
CA VAL A 179 -6.97 9.58 -1.72
C VAL A 179 -6.84 11.09 -1.56
N ALA A 180 -5.72 11.64 -2.02
CA ALA A 180 -5.44 13.07 -1.99
C ALA A 180 -6.02 13.84 -3.19
N ASP A 181 -6.16 13.20 -4.34
CA ASP A 181 -6.70 13.73 -5.61
C ASP A 181 -7.07 12.56 -6.52
N VAL A 182 -7.53 12.84 -7.74
CA VAL A 182 -7.79 11.83 -8.79
C VAL A 182 -6.98 12.12 -10.04
N GLY A 183 -6.33 11.08 -10.60
CA GLY A 183 -5.57 11.19 -11.85
C GLY A 183 -6.49 11.51 -13.05
N PRO A 184 -6.08 12.39 -13.97
CA PRO A 184 -6.81 12.60 -15.21
C PRO A 184 -6.84 11.31 -16.06
N ALA A 185 -7.93 11.09 -16.79
CA ALA A 185 -8.15 9.84 -17.52
C ALA A 185 -7.16 9.59 -18.68
N ASP A 186 -6.46 10.61 -19.16
CA ASP A 186 -5.47 10.52 -20.25
C ASP A 186 -4.02 10.42 -19.74
N MET A 187 -3.82 10.12 -18.44
CA MET A 187 -2.48 10.06 -17.82
C MET A 187 -1.58 8.95 -18.38
N ASP A 188 -2.13 7.99 -19.10
CA ASP A 188 -1.40 6.94 -19.81
C ASP A 188 -0.69 7.45 -21.06
N VAL A 189 -1.13 8.56 -21.68
CA VAL A 189 -0.55 9.09 -22.93
C VAL A 189 -0.13 10.56 -22.84
N ASN A 190 -0.61 11.29 -21.84
CA ASN A 190 -0.34 12.71 -21.66
C ASN A 190 0.64 12.93 -20.49
N PRO A 191 1.89 13.40 -20.75
CA PRO A 191 2.90 13.58 -19.71
C PRO A 191 2.47 14.50 -18.56
N ALA A 192 1.71 15.56 -18.84
CA ALA A 192 1.25 16.48 -17.80
C ALA A 192 0.19 15.84 -16.89
N SER A 193 -0.69 15.01 -17.46
CA SER A 193 -1.66 14.23 -16.68
C SER A 193 -0.96 13.12 -15.88
N ALA A 194 0.04 12.47 -16.46
CA ALA A 194 0.90 11.50 -15.78
C ALA A 194 1.57 12.12 -14.54
N ASP A 195 2.12 13.33 -14.66
CA ASP A 195 2.74 14.03 -13.54
C ASP A 195 1.75 14.31 -12.39
N LEU A 196 0.45 14.40 -12.66
CA LEU A 196 -0.57 14.56 -11.63
C LEU A 196 -0.98 13.22 -11.01
N GLY A 197 -1.15 12.19 -11.84
CA GLY A 197 -1.58 10.86 -11.42
C GLY A 197 -0.52 10.09 -10.65
N TRP A 198 0.77 10.30 -10.94
CA TRP A 198 1.90 9.61 -10.27
C TRP A 198 2.35 10.29 -8.96
N ARG A 199 1.62 11.28 -8.43
CA ARG A 199 1.98 11.94 -7.15
C ARG A 199 1.61 11.06 -5.96
N ASN A 200 2.34 11.25 -4.85
CA ASN A 200 2.02 10.60 -3.59
C ASN A 200 0.60 10.96 -3.14
N GLY A 201 -0.14 9.97 -2.64
CA GLY A 201 -1.56 10.06 -2.31
C GLY A 201 -2.52 10.07 -3.51
N VAL A 202 -2.03 9.99 -4.75
CA VAL A 202 -2.85 9.88 -5.98
C VAL A 202 -2.59 8.58 -6.72
N TRP A 203 -1.31 8.24 -6.93
CA TRP A 203 -0.89 7.03 -7.64
C TRP A 203 -1.35 5.74 -6.95
N VAL A 204 -1.40 5.80 -5.62
CA VAL A 204 -1.89 4.81 -4.68
C VAL A 204 -2.65 5.58 -3.61
N ALA A 205 -3.64 4.94 -3.00
CA ALA A 205 -4.37 5.47 -1.86
C ALA A 205 -3.44 5.91 -0.71
N ASN A 206 -3.91 6.86 0.10
CA ASN A 206 -3.15 7.34 1.25
C ASN A 206 -2.76 6.17 2.18
N GLY A 207 -1.47 6.07 2.48
CA GLY A 207 -0.86 4.95 3.19
C GLY A 207 0.02 4.05 2.31
N ASN A 208 -0.04 4.18 0.97
CA ASN A 208 0.79 3.40 0.03
C ASN A 208 0.72 1.89 0.33
N LEU A 209 1.87 1.24 0.54
CA LEU A 209 1.97 -0.21 0.81
C LEU A 209 1.59 -0.57 2.26
N VAL A 210 1.65 0.40 3.18
CA VAL A 210 1.73 0.17 4.62
C VAL A 210 0.50 -0.56 5.18
N PRO A 211 -0.75 -0.14 4.88
CA PRO A 211 -1.91 -0.80 5.46
C PRO A 211 -2.02 -2.29 5.10
N ARG A 212 -1.51 -2.69 3.92
CA ARG A 212 -1.57 -4.08 3.46
C ARG A 212 -0.39 -4.89 3.94
N HIS A 213 0.82 -4.38 3.77
CA HIS A 213 2.01 -5.10 4.16
C HIS A 213 2.03 -5.39 5.67
N LEU A 214 1.46 -4.49 6.49
CA LEU A 214 1.41 -4.64 7.93
C LEU A 214 0.09 -5.22 8.45
N GLY A 215 -0.85 -5.66 7.60
CA GLY A 215 -2.11 -6.26 8.05
C GLY A 215 -3.00 -5.34 8.90
N ILE A 216 -3.03 -4.05 8.58
CA ILE A 216 -3.85 -3.05 9.29
C ILE A 216 -5.28 -3.12 8.76
N PRO A 217 -6.32 -3.38 9.58
CA PRO A 217 -7.70 -3.39 9.11
C PRO A 217 -8.18 -1.98 8.80
N THR A 218 -8.98 -1.85 7.73
CA THR A 218 -9.50 -0.57 7.26
C THR A 218 -10.95 -0.67 6.78
N VAL A 219 -11.78 0.32 7.11
CA VAL A 219 -13.14 0.51 6.58
C VAL A 219 -13.20 1.85 5.87
N THR A 220 -13.70 1.88 4.62
CA THR A 220 -13.83 3.13 3.85
C THR A 220 -15.29 3.38 3.51
N VAL A 221 -15.75 4.61 3.75
CA VAL A 221 -17.11 5.06 3.46
C VAL A 221 -17.09 6.34 2.62
N PRO A 222 -18.16 6.69 1.89
CA PRO A 222 -18.18 7.91 1.09
C PRO A 222 -18.05 9.17 1.97
N MET A 223 -17.03 9.99 1.72
CA MET A 223 -16.87 11.29 2.39
C MET A 223 -17.66 12.40 1.66
N GLY A 224 -17.88 12.21 0.36
CA GLY A 224 -18.69 13.11 -0.46
C GLY A 224 -18.24 13.16 -1.92
N THR A 225 -18.70 14.18 -2.63
CA THR A 225 -18.35 14.44 -4.04
C THR A 225 -17.65 15.78 -4.16
N MET A 226 -16.46 15.79 -4.78
CA MET A 226 -15.66 16.99 -4.97
C MET A 226 -16.41 18.01 -5.83
N ALA A 227 -16.67 19.20 -5.29
CA ALA A 227 -17.55 20.19 -5.91
C ALA A 227 -17.06 20.74 -7.26
N ASP A 228 -15.76 20.64 -7.54
CA ASP A 228 -15.13 21.21 -8.72
C ASP A 228 -15.00 20.23 -9.90
N VAL A 229 -14.91 18.93 -9.63
CA VAL A 229 -14.75 17.88 -10.66
C VAL A 229 -15.85 16.82 -10.66
N GLY A 230 -16.74 16.83 -9.66
CA GLY A 230 -17.87 15.89 -9.57
C GLY A 230 -17.47 14.44 -9.24
N MET A 231 -16.21 14.20 -8.83
CA MET A 231 -15.71 12.87 -8.50
C MET A 231 -15.88 12.55 -7.00
N PRO A 232 -16.27 11.33 -6.61
CA PRO A 232 -16.39 10.95 -5.22
C PRO A 232 -15.02 10.76 -4.55
N VAL A 233 -14.97 10.95 -3.24
CA VAL A 233 -13.81 10.60 -2.39
C VAL A 233 -14.30 9.94 -1.11
N GLY A 234 -13.57 8.93 -0.63
CA GLY A 234 -13.87 8.20 0.59
C GLY A 234 -13.16 8.75 1.82
N LEU A 235 -13.69 8.45 3.00
CA LEU A 235 -13.04 8.58 4.30
C LEU A 235 -12.67 7.17 4.77
N THR A 236 -11.40 6.95 5.08
CA THR A 236 -10.90 5.67 5.59
C THR A 236 -10.72 5.73 7.09
N PHE A 237 -11.24 4.73 7.79
CA PHE A 237 -10.98 4.41 9.18
C PHE A 237 -9.98 3.25 9.24
N ALA A 238 -8.89 3.41 9.96
CA ALA A 238 -7.88 2.38 10.21
C ALA A 238 -7.72 2.18 11.71
N GLY A 239 -7.39 0.97 12.15
CA GLY A 239 -7.27 0.65 13.57
C GLY A 239 -6.34 -0.51 13.86
N ARG A 240 -6.36 -0.96 15.11
CA ARG A 240 -5.55 -2.10 15.58
C ARG A 240 -5.95 -3.36 14.83
N ALA A 241 -5.01 -4.30 14.68
CA ALA A 241 -5.35 -5.60 14.13
C ALA A 241 -6.44 -6.28 14.98
N TRP A 242 -7.38 -6.95 14.29
CA TRP A 242 -8.53 -7.65 14.88
C TRP A 242 -9.62 -6.76 15.50
N ASP A 243 -9.54 -5.44 15.32
CA ASP A 243 -10.56 -4.49 15.78
C ASP A 243 -11.62 -4.19 14.70
N ASP A 244 -11.76 -5.09 13.73
CA ASP A 244 -12.57 -4.95 12.53
C ASP A 244 -14.05 -4.61 12.84
N ALA A 245 -14.60 -5.22 13.89
CA ALA A 245 -15.99 -4.97 14.29
C ALA A 245 -16.21 -3.54 14.79
N ALA A 246 -15.24 -2.97 15.52
CA ALA A 246 -15.30 -1.58 15.97
C ALA A 246 -15.17 -0.63 14.78
N LEU A 247 -14.23 -0.90 13.86
CA LEU A 247 -14.07 -0.10 12.63
C LEU A 247 -15.32 -0.13 11.75
N LEU A 248 -15.97 -1.29 11.62
CA LEU A 248 -17.24 -1.42 10.89
C LEU A 248 -18.36 -0.61 11.57
N ALA A 249 -18.42 -0.62 12.91
CA ALA A 249 -19.38 0.18 13.65
C ALA A 249 -19.14 1.68 13.48
N LEU A 250 -17.87 2.13 13.50
CA LEU A 250 -17.50 3.53 13.25
C LEU A 250 -17.88 3.95 11.83
N GLY A 251 -17.52 3.16 10.83
CA GLY A 251 -17.87 3.43 9.43
C GLY A 251 -19.38 3.44 9.19
N ALA A 252 -20.15 2.59 9.88
CA ALA A 252 -21.61 2.58 9.76
C ALA A 252 -22.30 3.73 10.53
N ALA A 253 -21.65 4.28 11.56
CA ALA A 253 -22.17 5.39 12.34
C ALA A 253 -21.91 6.76 11.68
N PHE A 254 -20.83 6.86 10.90
CA PHE A 254 -20.53 8.01 10.04
C PHE A 254 -21.48 8.08 8.84
#